data_AF-A0A3D9LFM0-F1
#
_entry.id   AF-A0A3D9LFM0-F1
#
_cell.length_a   1.000
_cell.length_b   1.000
_cell.length_c   1.000
_cell.angle_alpha   90.00
_cell.angle_beta   90.00
_cell.angle_gamma   90.00
#
_symmetry.space_group_name_H-M   'P 1'
#
loop_
_entity.id
_entity.type
_entity.pdbx_description
1 polymer ?
#
loop_
_entity_poly.entity_id
_entity_poly.type
_entity_poly.pdbx_seq_one_letter_code
_entity_poly.pdbx_strand_id
1 'polypeptide(L)'
;MPIIVDVDVMMARRKMSAGELAEAVGITPANLAVLKNGRAKAVRFTTLAALCRVLDCQPGDLLRWEDSGQEALEGDRDRGDHEDRRERKVGGAGGE
;
A
#
# COMPACT_ATOMS: atom_id res chain seq x y z
N MET A 1 2.18 -3.25 -11.06
CA MET A 1 3.20 -2.20 -10.83
C MET A 1 4.55 -2.89 -10.82
N PRO A 2 5.56 -2.36 -11.51
CA PRO A 2 6.83 -3.04 -11.68
C PRO A 2 7.80 -2.81 -10.51
N ILE A 3 7.37 -2.21 -9.39
CA ILE A 3 8.23 -1.94 -8.22
C ILE A 3 7.78 -2.83 -7.06
N ILE A 4 8.67 -3.71 -6.62
CA ILE A 4 8.51 -4.58 -5.45
C ILE A 4 9.26 -3.98 -4.26
N VAL A 5 8.70 -4.15 -3.07
CA VAL A 5 9.26 -3.64 -1.82
C VAL A 5 9.55 -4.80 -0.85
N ASP A 6 10.81 -5.20 -0.70
CA ASP A 6 11.24 -6.39 0.07
C ASP A 6 11.59 -6.05 1.54
N VAL A 7 10.68 -5.36 2.24
CA VAL A 7 10.91 -5.01 3.66
C VAL A 7 11.01 -6.27 4.53
N ASP A 8 10.22 -7.30 4.24
CA ASP A 8 10.19 -8.57 4.95
C ASP A 8 11.53 -9.32 4.90
N VAL A 9 12.20 -9.32 3.74
CA VAL A 9 13.53 -9.90 3.57
C VAL A 9 14.54 -9.18 4.47
N MET A 10 14.51 -7.86 4.50
CA MET A 10 15.42 -7.08 5.34
C MET A 10 15.11 -7.23 6.84
N MET A 11 13.84 -7.34 7.21
CA MET A 11 13.43 -7.66 8.58
C MET A 11 13.97 -9.02 9.04
N ALA A 12 13.85 -10.05 8.20
CA ALA A 12 14.35 -11.39 8.51
C ALA A 12 15.88 -11.38 8.69
N ARG A 13 16.61 -10.68 7.82
CA ARG A 13 18.07 -10.49 7.93
C ARG A 13 18.48 -9.78 9.22
N ARG A 14 17.66 -8.88 9.75
CA ARG A 14 17.90 -8.14 10.99
C ARG A 14 17.27 -8.76 12.23
N LYS A 15 16.54 -9.88 12.09
CA LYS A 15 15.79 -10.56 13.16
C LYS A 15 14.85 -9.61 13.91
N MET A 16 14.21 -8.69 13.19
CA MET A 16 13.34 -7.66 13.75
C MET A 16 11.87 -7.99 13.47
N SER A 17 11.01 -7.84 14.47
CA SER A 17 9.57 -8.04 14.30
C SER A 17 8.90 -6.85 13.60
N ALA A 18 7.69 -7.08 13.07
CA ALA A 18 6.91 -6.00 12.45
C ALA A 18 6.49 -4.91 13.44
N GLY A 19 6.17 -5.29 14.68
CA GLY A 19 5.80 -4.33 15.73
C GLY A 19 6.96 -3.38 16.03
N GLU A 20 8.14 -3.95 16.31
CA GLU A 20 9.35 -3.18 16.62
C GLU A 20 9.75 -2.25 15.48
N LEU A 21 9.71 -2.73 14.23
CA LEU A 21 10.03 -1.90 13.07
C LEU A 21 9.03 -0.76 12.88
N ALA A 22 7.74 -1.01 13.07
CA ALA A 22 6.70 0.02 12.92
C ALA A 22 6.90 1.15 13.93
N GLU A 23 7.18 0.82 15.19
CA GLU A 23 7.48 1.79 16.24
C GLU A 23 8.77 2.56 15.93
N ALA A 24 9.86 1.87 15.59
CA ALA A 24 11.16 2.49 15.31
C ALA A 24 11.13 3.45 14.10
N VAL A 25 10.32 3.13 13.08
CA VAL A 25 10.15 3.96 11.87
C VAL A 25 9.13 5.08 12.08
N GLY A 26 8.27 4.97 13.10
CA GLY A 26 7.20 5.93 13.36
C GLY A 26 6.02 5.82 12.39
N ILE A 27 5.67 4.60 11.98
CA ILE A 27 4.50 4.32 11.12
C ILE A 27 3.54 3.35 11.78
N THR A 28 2.29 3.34 11.34
CA THR A 28 1.31 2.38 11.88
C THR A 28 1.65 0.95 11.44
N PRO A 29 1.30 -0.07 12.25
CA PRO A 29 1.44 -1.47 11.85
C PRO A 29 0.71 -1.79 10.53
N ALA A 30 -0.42 -1.12 10.27
CA ALA A 30 -1.16 -1.23 9.01
C ALA A 30 -0.34 -0.72 7.81
N ASN A 31 0.34 0.43 7.93
CA ASN A 31 1.18 0.97 6.87
C ASN A 31 2.41 0.06 6.63
N LEU A 32 3.04 -0.45 7.68
CA LEU A 32 4.12 -1.42 7.53
C LEU A 32 3.63 -2.73 6.86
N ALA A 33 2.43 -3.21 7.20
CA ALA A 33 1.84 -4.39 6.58
C ALA A 33 1.53 -4.19 5.08
N VAL A 34 1.25 -2.97 4.63
CA VAL A 34 1.12 -2.66 3.20
C VAL A 34 2.48 -2.71 2.51
N LEU A 35 3.52 -2.13 3.12
CA LEU A 35 4.88 -2.12 2.60
C LEU A 35 5.49 -3.53 2.52
N LYS A 36 5.50 -4.28 3.63
CA LYS A 36 6.19 -5.58 3.73
C LYS A 36 5.55 -6.70 2.91
N ASN A 37 4.29 -6.51 2.50
CA ASN A 37 3.56 -7.49 1.68
C ASN A 37 3.52 -7.06 0.20
N GLY A 38 4.33 -6.07 -0.21
CA GLY A 38 4.41 -5.62 -1.61
C GLY A 38 3.15 -4.97 -2.17
N ARG A 39 2.20 -4.53 -1.32
CA ARG A 39 0.92 -3.91 -1.75
C ARG A 39 0.99 -2.38 -1.84
N ALA A 40 2.13 -1.79 -1.52
CA ALA A 40 2.30 -0.34 -1.51
C ALA A 40 2.24 0.23 -2.93
N LYS A 41 1.43 1.28 -3.12
CA LYS A 41 1.40 2.04 -4.38
C LYS A 41 2.43 3.17 -4.43
N ALA A 42 2.84 3.65 -3.27
CA ALA A 42 3.84 4.69 -3.11
C ALA A 42 4.51 4.56 -1.74
N VAL A 43 5.72 5.10 -1.62
CA VAL A 43 6.43 5.28 -0.36
C VAL A 43 7.00 6.69 -0.31
N ARG A 44 6.85 7.37 0.83
CA ARG A 44 7.50 8.67 1.02
C ARG A 44 8.99 8.45 1.24
N PHE A 45 9.85 9.30 0.68
CA PHE A 45 11.29 9.20 0.92
C PHE A 45 11.67 9.32 2.39
N THR A 46 10.90 10.06 3.19
CA THR A 46 11.10 10.12 4.64
C THR A 46 10.91 8.75 5.31
N THR A 47 9.87 8.01 4.92
CA THR A 47 9.63 6.64 5.39
C THR A 47 10.71 5.69 4.88
N LEU A 48 11.10 5.79 3.61
CA LEU A 48 12.17 4.98 3.03
C LEU A 48 13.52 5.20 3.75
N ALA A 49 13.87 6.46 4.02
CA ALA A 49 15.08 6.80 4.75
C ALA A 49 15.06 6.29 6.20
N ALA A 50 13.90 6.37 6.87
CA ALA A 50 13.74 5.81 8.22
C ALA A 50 13.90 4.28 8.23
N LEU A 51 13.30 3.58 7.25
CA LEU A 51 13.49 2.14 7.07
C LEU A 51 14.96 1.80 6.85
N CYS A 52 15.64 2.51 5.95
CA CYS A 52 17.07 2.32 5.67
C CYS A 52 17.93 2.49 6.93
N ARG A 53 17.62 3.50 7.75
CA ARG A 53 18.34 3.75 9.01
C ARG A 53 18.12 2.65 10.04
N VAL A 54 16.87 2.23 10.26
CA VAL A 54 16.53 1.22 11.28
C VAL A 54 17.02 -0.17 10.87
N LEU A 55 16.89 -0.50 9.59
CA LEU A 55 17.31 -1.79 9.04
C LEU A 55 18.78 -1.81 8.60
N ASP A 56 19.52 -0.71 8.79
CA ASP A 56 20.93 -0.56 8.37
C ASP A 56 21.18 -1.07 6.96
N CYS A 57 20.48 -0.48 5.98
CA CYS A 57 20.50 -0.92 4.58
C CYS A 57 20.40 0.26 3.62
N GLN A 58 20.60 -0.03 2.33
CA GLN A 58 20.44 0.94 1.25
C GLN A 58 19.04 0.82 0.63
N PRO A 59 18.53 1.89 -0.02
CA PRO A 59 17.26 1.84 -0.73
C PRO A 59 17.18 0.71 -1.77
N GLY A 60 18.30 0.38 -2.43
CA GLY A 60 18.38 -0.73 -3.39
C GLY A 60 18.22 -2.13 -2.78
N ASP A 61 18.38 -2.25 -1.45
CA ASP A 61 18.09 -3.51 -0.74
C ASP A 61 16.59 -3.69 -0.49
N LEU A 62 15.81 -2.60 -0.56
CA LEU A 62 14.37 -2.60 -0.30
C LEU A 62 13.55 -2.51 -1.58
N LEU A 63 14.05 -1.86 -2.63
CA LEU A 63 13.32 -1.57 -3.85
C LEU A 63 13.89 -2.37 -5.02
N ARG A 64 13.07 -3.23 -5.62
CA ARG A 64 13.40 -3.98 -6.82
C ARG A 64 12.45 -3.62 -7.96
N TRP A 65 13.00 -3.49 -9.16
CA TRP A 65 12.19 -3.42 -10.37
C TRP A 65 11.99 -4.81 -10.98
N GLU A 66 10.76 -5.14 -11.33
CA GLU A 66 10.36 -6.38 -12.01
C GLU A 66 9.49 -6.04 -13.23
N ASP A 67 9.95 -6.42 -14.42
CA ASP A 67 9.28 -6.15 -15.70
C ASP A 67 8.00 -6.99 -15.93
N SER A 68 7.69 -7.92 -15.02
CA SER A 68 6.73 -9.02 -15.18
C SER A 68 5.24 -8.61 -15.29
N GLY A 69 4.89 -7.32 -15.37
CA GLY A 69 3.57 -6.85 -14.95
C GLY A 69 2.94 -5.71 -15.74
N GLN A 70 3.14 -5.65 -17.06
CA GLN A 70 2.39 -4.71 -17.91
C GLN A 70 0.91 -5.11 -18.12
N GLU A 71 0.51 -6.36 -17.86
CA GLU A 71 -0.85 -6.86 -18.19
C GLU A 71 -1.90 -6.70 -17.05
N ALA A 72 -1.49 -6.51 -15.78
CA ALA A 72 -2.41 -6.62 -14.63
C ALA A 72 -3.01 -5.29 -14.12
N LEU A 73 -2.64 -4.13 -14.69
CA LEU A 73 -3.03 -2.81 -14.17
C LEU A 73 -4.25 -2.17 -14.87
N GLU A 74 -4.82 -2.80 -15.90
CA GLU A 74 -5.99 -2.25 -16.60
C GLU A 74 -7.34 -2.57 -15.93
N GLY A 75 -7.38 -3.49 -14.96
CA GLY A 75 -8.62 -4.02 -14.38
C GLY A 75 -9.30 -3.24 -13.25
N ASP A 76 -8.79 -2.07 -12.83
CA ASP A 76 -9.31 -1.33 -11.66
C ASP A 76 -10.15 -0.08 -12.02
N ARG A 77 -10.44 0.17 -13.31
CA ARG A 77 -11.18 1.37 -13.75
C ARG A 77 -12.71 1.22 -13.82
N ASP A 78 -13.27 0.04 -13.53
CA ASP A 78 -14.70 -0.25 -13.82
C ASP A 78 -15.58 -0.57 -12.59
N ARG A 79 -15.31 0.04 -11.42
CA ARG A 79 -16.12 -0.24 -10.22
C ARG A 79 -16.52 0.99 -9.41
N GLY A 80 -16.77 2.11 -10.08
CA GLY A 80 -17.05 3.39 -9.44
C GLY A 80 -18.24 4.20 -9.97
N ASP A 81 -19.19 3.62 -10.71
CA ASP A 81 -20.27 4.41 -11.33
C ASP A 81 -21.70 3.80 -11.22
N HIS A 82 -22.00 3.10 -10.12
CA HIS A 82 -23.34 2.51 -9.95
C HIS A 82 -23.98 2.70 -8.57
N GLU A 83 -23.75 3.84 -7.90
CA GLU A 83 -24.46 4.15 -6.64
C GLU A 83 -25.14 5.54 -6.61
N ASP A 84 -25.47 6.14 -7.76
CA ASP A 84 -26.21 7.42 -7.81
C ASP A 84 -27.55 7.37 -8.59
N ARG A 85 -28.33 6.28 -8.43
CA ARG A 85 -29.68 6.17 -9.05
C ARG A 85 -30.75 5.48 -8.20
N ARG A 86 -30.65 5.47 -6.86
CA ARG A 86 -31.71 4.86 -6.01
C ARG A 86 -32.34 5.77 -4.96
N GLU A 87 -32.02 7.06 -4.92
CA GLU A 87 -32.61 7.99 -3.93
C GLU A 87 -33.52 9.08 -4.53
N ARG A 88 -33.82 9.05 -5.84
CA ARG A 88 -34.75 9.99 -6.49
C ARG A 88 -35.97 9.31 -7.09
N LYS A 89 -36.72 8.50 -6.33
CA LYS A 89 -38.08 8.12 -6.79
C LYS A 89 -39.04 7.57 -5.72
N VAL A 90 -39.10 8.13 -4.51
CA VAL A 90 -40.29 7.98 -3.66
C VAL A 90 -40.54 9.27 -2.87
N GLY A 91 -40.84 10.34 -3.60
CA GLY A 91 -41.32 11.60 -3.04
C GLY A 91 -42.28 12.25 -4.03
N GLY A 92 -43.57 12.21 -3.72
CA GLY A 92 -44.57 13.14 -4.30
C GLY A 92 -45.66 12.52 -5.17
N ALA A 93 -46.79 12.19 -4.53
CA ALA A 93 -48.19 12.44 -4.95
C ALA A 93 -49.09 11.76 -3.88
N GLY A 94 -49.96 12.40 -3.09
CA GLY A 94 -50.58 13.73 -3.16
C GLY A 94 -51.98 13.65 -3.79
N GLY A 95 -53.04 13.73 -2.95
CA GLY A 95 -54.46 13.91 -3.32
C GLY A 95 -55.17 12.64 -3.80
N GLU A 96 -56.37 12.27 -3.35
CA GLU A 96 -57.50 13.01 -2.75
C GLU A 96 -58.11 12.24 -1.56
#